data_AF-A0A1X0DIH0-F1
#
_entry.id   AF-A0A1X0DIH0-F1
#
_cell.length_a   1.000
_cell.length_b   1.000
_cell.length_c   1.000
_cell.angle_alpha   90.00
_cell.angle_beta   90.00
_cell.angle_gamma   90.00
#
_symmetry.space_group_name_H-M   'P 1'
#
loop_
_entity.id
_entity.type
_entity.pdbx_description
1 polymer ?
#
loop_
_entity_poly.entity_id
_entity_poly.type
_entity_poly.pdbx_seq_one_letter_code
_entity_poly.pdbx_strand_id
1 'polypeptide(L)'
;MTRNQPREEARRTDAANQTRRENVSAMLERLAKAMRQLDERGEGLTAAEVARRARVSRTFLYQNADARTMLSDFRVKAAQSSALAAERNASRREAIWRERALNAEDSLSEARGEITLQRRTIGSLLGKIEELESALPEESAKRLLGENESLALQVREIKQDLRNTEERLAAARANNRSLDERIAELEVTVLTRDGVKGD
;
A
#
# COMPACT_ATOMS: atom_id res chain seq x y z
N MET A 1 -22.50 -89.51 -54.76
CA MET A 1 -22.20 -88.44 -53.77
C MET A 1 -20.70 -88.21 -53.73
N THR A 2 -20.23 -86.99 -53.43
CA THR A 2 -18.82 -86.48 -53.39
C THR A 2 -18.21 -85.91 -54.69
N ARG A 3 -18.57 -84.67 -55.05
CA ARG A 3 -17.77 -83.81 -55.95
C ARG A 3 -17.91 -82.28 -55.72
N ASN A 4 -18.40 -81.85 -54.55
CA ASN A 4 -18.61 -80.42 -54.22
C ASN A 4 -17.79 -79.88 -53.03
N GLN A 5 -17.02 -80.74 -52.34
CA GLN A 5 -16.28 -80.37 -51.11
C GLN A 5 -15.22 -79.25 -51.28
N PRO A 6 -14.39 -79.18 -52.35
CA PRO A 6 -13.32 -78.17 -52.41
C PRO A 6 -13.79 -76.73 -52.70
N ARG A 7 -14.97 -76.54 -53.32
CA ARG A 7 -15.53 -75.19 -53.59
C ARG A 7 -16.25 -74.62 -52.38
N GLU A 8 -16.85 -75.46 -51.56
CA GLU A 8 -17.46 -75.06 -50.29
C GLU A 8 -16.40 -74.72 -49.23
N GLU A 9 -15.29 -75.47 -49.20
CA GLU A 9 -14.14 -75.17 -48.33
C GLU A 9 -13.48 -73.84 -48.70
N ALA A 10 -13.24 -73.57 -50.00
CA ALA A 10 -12.70 -72.29 -50.46
C ALA A 10 -13.62 -71.09 -50.11
N ARG A 11 -14.95 -71.24 -50.27
CA ARG A 11 -15.92 -70.21 -49.87
C ARG A 11 -15.97 -69.99 -48.37
N ARG A 12 -15.81 -71.05 -47.57
CA ARG A 12 -15.73 -70.97 -46.10
C ARG A 12 -14.44 -70.29 -45.64
N THR A 13 -13.31 -70.56 -46.30
CA THR A 13 -12.04 -69.86 -46.00
C THR A 13 -12.08 -68.39 -46.40
N ASP A 14 -12.70 -68.05 -47.53
CA ASP A 14 -12.86 -66.67 -47.98
C ASP A 14 -13.80 -65.88 -47.05
N ALA A 15 -14.93 -66.47 -46.66
CA ALA A 15 -15.84 -65.87 -45.69
C ALA A 15 -15.16 -65.62 -44.32
N ALA A 16 -14.38 -66.58 -43.83
CA ALA A 16 -13.62 -66.43 -42.58
C ALA A 16 -12.56 -65.32 -42.66
N ASN A 17 -11.89 -65.18 -43.81
CA ASN A 17 -10.92 -64.10 -44.02
C ASN A 17 -11.60 -62.72 -44.12
N GLN A 18 -12.78 -62.67 -44.72
CA GLN A 18 -13.58 -61.45 -44.79
C GLN A 18 -14.04 -60.98 -43.40
N THR A 19 -14.59 -61.88 -42.59
CA THR A 19 -14.97 -61.58 -41.19
C THR A 19 -13.76 -61.10 -40.36
N ARG A 20 -12.58 -61.66 -40.58
CA ARG A 20 -11.34 -61.19 -39.91
C ARG A 20 -10.97 -59.77 -40.31
N ARG A 21 -11.05 -59.44 -41.60
CA ARG A 21 -10.77 -58.09 -42.11
C ARG A 21 -11.74 -57.06 -41.54
N GLU A 22 -13.03 -57.38 -41.51
CA GLU A 22 -14.07 -56.52 -40.93
C GLU A 22 -13.82 -56.28 -39.44
N ASN A 23 -13.49 -57.33 -38.68
CA ASN A 23 -13.17 -57.20 -37.26
C ASN A 23 -11.94 -56.33 -37.00
N VAL A 24 -10.87 -56.46 -37.80
CA VAL A 24 -9.68 -55.61 -37.69
C VAL A 24 -10.01 -54.16 -38.02
N SER A 25 -10.79 -53.92 -39.08
CA SER A 25 -11.21 -52.55 -39.44
C SER A 25 -12.02 -51.87 -38.32
N ALA A 26 -12.96 -52.59 -37.71
CA ALA A 26 -13.75 -52.08 -36.59
C ALA A 26 -12.89 -51.80 -35.34
N MET A 27 -11.81 -52.56 -35.11
CA MET A 27 -10.86 -52.29 -34.02
C MET A 27 -10.03 -51.03 -34.29
N LEU A 28 -9.60 -50.80 -35.54
CA LEU A 28 -8.86 -49.60 -35.94
C LEU A 28 -9.74 -48.34 -35.86
N GLU A 29 -11.02 -48.41 -36.23
CA GLU A 29 -11.95 -47.28 -36.08
C GLU A 29 -12.15 -46.88 -34.61
N ARG A 30 -12.30 -47.87 -33.71
CA ARG A 30 -12.40 -47.62 -32.27
C ARG A 30 -11.12 -47.00 -31.71
N LEU A 31 -9.95 -47.43 -32.21
CA LEU A 31 -8.67 -46.85 -31.86
C LEU A 31 -8.62 -45.36 -32.24
N ALA A 32 -8.96 -45.03 -33.48
CA ALA A 32 -8.97 -43.66 -33.98
C ALA A 32 -9.95 -42.76 -33.20
N LYS A 33 -11.12 -43.29 -32.82
CA LYS A 33 -12.10 -42.60 -31.97
C LYS A 33 -11.58 -42.38 -30.55
N ALA A 34 -10.95 -43.39 -29.95
CA ALA A 34 -10.39 -43.29 -28.61
C ALA A 34 -9.24 -42.27 -28.54
N MET A 35 -8.35 -42.25 -29.53
CA MET A 35 -7.27 -41.27 -29.62
C MET A 35 -7.79 -39.83 -29.72
N ARG A 36 -8.81 -39.57 -30.55
CA ARG A 36 -9.47 -38.25 -30.62
C ARG A 36 -10.03 -37.80 -29.26
N GLN A 37 -10.70 -38.70 -28.56
CA GLN A 37 -11.26 -38.38 -27.23
C GLN A 37 -10.19 -38.15 -26.16
N LEU A 38 -9.03 -38.82 -26.28
CA LEU A 38 -7.90 -38.60 -25.37
C LEU A 38 -7.22 -37.25 -25.66
N ASP A 39 -7.12 -36.87 -26.93
CA ASP A 39 -6.62 -35.56 -27.38
C ASP A 39 -7.48 -34.41 -26.84
N GLU A 40 -8.80 -34.50 -27.02
CA GLU A 40 -9.77 -33.49 -26.57
C GLU A 40 -9.76 -33.29 -25.05
N ARG A 41 -9.41 -34.33 -24.28
CA ARG A 41 -9.38 -34.31 -22.81
C ARG A 41 -8.00 -34.07 -22.22
N GLY A 42 -6.93 -34.10 -23.04
CA GLY A 42 -5.56 -34.06 -22.55
C GLY A 42 -5.18 -35.24 -21.64
N GLU A 43 -5.86 -36.39 -21.79
CA GLU A 43 -5.68 -37.57 -20.95
C GLU A 43 -4.64 -38.56 -21.54
N GLY A 44 -4.18 -39.50 -20.71
CA GLY A 44 -2.94 -40.26 -20.90
C GLY A 44 -2.69 -40.92 -22.28
N LEU A 45 -1.47 -40.70 -22.77
CA LEU A 45 -0.89 -41.11 -24.06
C LEU A 45 -0.27 -42.52 -24.06
N THR A 46 -0.46 -43.28 -22.98
CA THR A 46 0.15 -44.60 -22.87
C THR A 46 -0.60 -45.62 -23.72
N ALA A 47 0.12 -46.59 -24.29
CA ALA A 47 -0.48 -47.66 -25.10
C ALA A 47 -1.57 -48.42 -24.31
N ALA A 48 -1.40 -48.49 -23.00
CA ALA A 48 -2.35 -49.07 -22.06
C ALA A 48 -3.68 -48.33 -21.97
N GLU A 49 -3.63 -47.00 -21.88
CA GLU A 49 -4.82 -46.17 -21.77
C GLU A 49 -5.58 -46.12 -23.09
N VAL A 50 -4.84 -46.01 -24.20
CA VAL A 50 -5.40 -46.10 -25.55
C VAL A 50 -6.10 -47.45 -25.76
N ALA A 51 -5.44 -48.57 -25.40
CA ALA A 51 -6.04 -49.90 -25.50
C ALA A 51 -7.33 -50.04 -24.67
N ARG A 52 -7.29 -49.60 -23.40
CA ARG A 52 -8.44 -49.63 -22.49
C ARG A 52 -9.60 -48.80 -23.03
N ARG A 53 -9.33 -47.58 -23.51
CA ARG A 53 -10.35 -46.66 -24.02
C ARG A 53 -10.95 -47.13 -25.34
N ALA A 54 -10.13 -47.69 -26.24
CA ALA A 54 -10.59 -48.27 -27.50
C ALA A 54 -11.26 -49.65 -27.35
N ARG A 55 -11.22 -50.24 -26.14
CA ARG A 55 -11.68 -51.61 -25.86
C ARG A 55 -11.02 -52.64 -26.78
N VAL A 56 -9.71 -52.50 -26.98
CA VAL A 56 -8.87 -53.45 -27.74
C VAL A 56 -7.78 -54.02 -26.82
N SER A 57 -7.24 -55.19 -27.17
CA SER A 57 -6.15 -55.76 -26.39
C SER A 57 -4.85 -54.98 -26.63
N ARG A 58 -3.99 -54.88 -25.61
CA ARG A 58 -2.63 -54.33 -25.79
C ARG A 58 -1.85 -55.10 -26.86
N THR A 59 -2.04 -56.41 -26.92
CA THR A 59 -1.42 -57.30 -27.91
C THR A 59 -1.78 -56.90 -29.34
N PHE A 60 -3.04 -56.52 -29.60
CA PHE A 60 -3.47 -56.04 -30.92
C PHE A 60 -2.71 -54.78 -31.35
N LEU A 61 -2.47 -53.85 -30.42
CA LEU A 61 -1.72 -52.62 -30.72
C LEU A 61 -0.28 -52.88 -31.15
N TYR A 62 0.35 -53.95 -30.68
CA TYR A 62 1.74 -54.27 -31.02
C TYR A 62 1.87 -55.20 -32.22
N GLN A 63 0.88 -56.08 -32.45
CA GLN A 63 0.92 -57.06 -33.54
C GLN A 63 0.45 -56.48 -34.88
N ASN A 64 -0.51 -55.55 -34.87
CA ASN A 64 -1.01 -54.92 -36.09
C ASN A 64 -0.12 -53.73 -36.48
N ALA A 65 0.36 -53.69 -37.73
CA ALA A 65 1.24 -52.62 -38.21
C ALA A 65 0.54 -51.25 -38.25
N ASP A 66 -0.71 -51.20 -38.71
CA ASP A 66 -1.48 -49.95 -38.81
C ASP A 66 -1.78 -49.35 -37.44
N ALA A 67 -2.13 -50.19 -36.45
CA ALA A 67 -2.36 -49.75 -35.08
C ALA A 67 -1.09 -49.16 -34.42
N ARG A 68 0.09 -49.70 -34.73
CA ARG A 68 1.38 -49.14 -34.27
C ARG A 68 1.63 -47.77 -34.87
N THR A 69 1.43 -47.62 -36.18
CA THR A 69 1.62 -46.35 -36.89
C THR A 69 0.65 -45.29 -36.37
N MET A 70 -0.63 -45.63 -36.18
CA MET A 70 -1.60 -44.70 -35.60
C MET A 70 -1.20 -44.23 -34.20
N LEU A 71 -0.68 -45.14 -33.37
CA LEU A 71 -0.23 -44.81 -32.01
C LEU A 71 1.03 -43.96 -32.01
N SER A 72 2.00 -44.22 -32.90
CA SER A 72 3.19 -43.37 -33.03
C SER A 72 2.83 -41.96 -33.49
N ASP A 73 1.98 -41.84 -34.51
CA ASP A 73 1.58 -40.55 -35.07
C ASP A 73 0.80 -39.73 -34.05
N PHE A 74 -0.11 -40.37 -33.32
CA PHE A 74 -0.84 -39.74 -32.23
C PHE A 74 0.10 -39.22 -31.14
N ARG A 75 1.11 -40.01 -30.73
CA ARG A 75 2.11 -39.58 -29.74
C ARG A 75 2.94 -38.40 -30.22
N VAL A 76 3.36 -38.39 -31.49
CA VAL A 76 4.11 -37.27 -32.06
C VAL A 76 3.26 -35.99 -32.05
N LYS A 77 2.01 -36.07 -32.51
CA LYS A 77 1.08 -34.92 -32.53
C LYS A 77 0.77 -34.39 -31.14
N ALA A 78 0.52 -35.28 -30.18
CA ALA A 78 0.24 -34.89 -28.80
C ALA A 78 1.47 -34.27 -28.12
N ALA A 79 2.67 -34.81 -28.37
CA ALA A 79 3.92 -34.22 -27.88
C ALA A 79 4.16 -32.82 -28.45
N GLN A 80 3.93 -32.61 -29.75
CA GLN A 80 4.01 -31.29 -30.38
C GLN A 80 3.00 -30.31 -29.78
N SER A 81 1.75 -30.72 -29.60
CA SER A 81 0.71 -29.88 -29.01
C SER A 81 1.01 -29.50 -27.57
N SER A 82 1.52 -30.45 -26.77
CA SER A 82 1.97 -30.20 -25.40
C SER A 82 3.16 -29.24 -25.35
N ALA A 83 4.12 -29.36 -26.28
CA ALA A 83 5.27 -28.47 -26.34
C ALA A 83 4.85 -27.03 -26.66
N LEU A 84 3.95 -26.83 -27.64
CA LEU A 84 3.38 -25.52 -27.97
C LEU A 84 2.60 -24.91 -26.79
N ALA A 85 1.83 -25.72 -26.06
CA ALA A 85 1.12 -25.26 -24.87
C ALA A 85 2.10 -24.86 -23.75
N ALA A 86 3.17 -25.63 -23.55
CA ALA A 86 4.21 -25.32 -22.57
C ALA A 86 4.94 -24.01 -22.91
N GLU A 87 5.27 -23.81 -24.18
CA GLU A 87 5.90 -22.59 -24.69
C GLU A 87 4.99 -21.36 -24.49
N ARG A 88 3.72 -21.44 -24.90
CA ARG A 88 2.74 -20.35 -24.66
C ARG A 88 2.60 -20.01 -23.19
N ASN A 89 2.56 -21.03 -22.33
CA ASN A 89 2.49 -20.83 -20.89
C ASN A 89 3.77 -20.20 -20.34
N ALA A 90 4.95 -20.56 -20.87
CA ALA A 90 6.22 -19.95 -20.51
C ALA A 90 6.25 -18.46 -20.91
N SER A 91 5.90 -18.13 -22.16
CA SER A 91 5.82 -16.74 -22.62
C SER A 91 4.82 -15.91 -21.81
N ARG A 92 3.66 -16.49 -21.45
CA ARG A 92 2.67 -15.82 -20.60
C ARG A 92 3.22 -15.55 -19.20
N ARG A 93 3.90 -16.52 -18.58
CA ARG A 93 4.54 -16.31 -17.27
C ARG A 93 5.63 -15.25 -17.34
N GLU A 94 6.44 -15.27 -18.38
CA GLU A 94 7.48 -14.27 -18.61
C GLU A 94 6.90 -12.87 -18.77
N ALA A 95 5.80 -12.72 -19.53
CA ALA A 95 5.10 -11.44 -19.65
C ALA A 95 4.60 -10.92 -18.28
N ILE A 96 3.98 -11.80 -17.48
CA ILE A 96 3.50 -11.45 -16.13
C ILE A 96 4.67 -11.04 -15.22
N TRP A 97 5.80 -11.77 -15.27
CA TRP A 97 6.97 -11.43 -14.46
C TRP A 97 7.62 -10.13 -14.90
N ARG A 98 7.69 -9.86 -16.21
CA ARG A 98 8.19 -8.59 -16.74
C ARG A 98 7.32 -7.42 -16.28
N GLU A 99 5.99 -7.55 -16.37
CA GLU A 99 5.06 -6.54 -15.87
C GLU A 99 5.24 -6.31 -14.36
N ARG A 100 5.35 -7.38 -13.57
CA ARG A 100 5.61 -7.27 -12.12
C ARG A 100 6.94 -6.61 -11.80
N ALA A 101 7.98 -6.90 -12.58
CA ALA A 101 9.29 -6.27 -12.42
C ALA A 101 9.23 -4.77 -12.71
N LEU A 102 8.59 -4.37 -13.81
CA LEU A 102 8.39 -2.97 -14.16
C LEU A 102 7.58 -2.23 -13.08
N ASN A 103 6.46 -2.80 -12.63
CA ASN A 103 5.66 -2.20 -11.56
C ASN A 103 6.46 -2.07 -10.25
N ALA A 104 7.33 -3.02 -9.93
CA ALA A 104 8.19 -2.95 -8.76
C ALA A 104 9.26 -1.86 -8.91
N GLU A 105 9.86 -1.71 -10.09
CA GLU A 105 10.82 -0.64 -10.40
C GLU A 105 10.18 0.74 -10.30
N ASP A 106 8.97 0.92 -10.83
CA ASP A 106 8.21 2.17 -10.73
C ASP A 106 7.92 2.52 -9.27
N SER A 107 7.38 1.58 -8.49
CA SER A 107 7.10 1.78 -7.06
C SER A 107 8.36 2.12 -6.25
N LEU A 108 9.51 1.53 -6.60
CA LEU A 108 10.79 1.83 -5.97
C LEU A 108 11.29 3.23 -6.33
N SER A 109 11.09 3.66 -7.58
CA SER A 109 11.42 5.01 -8.05
C SER A 109 10.59 6.07 -7.31
N GLU A 110 9.29 5.86 -7.20
CA GLU A 110 8.37 6.72 -6.45
C GLU A 110 8.78 6.85 -4.98
N ALA A 111 9.01 5.72 -4.30
CA ALA A 111 9.44 5.71 -2.90
C ALA A 111 10.78 6.44 -2.70
N ARG A 112 11.74 6.28 -3.62
CA ARG A 112 13.02 7.01 -3.58
C ARG A 112 12.83 8.52 -3.79
N GLY A 113 11.92 8.90 -4.68
CA GLY A 113 11.51 10.28 -4.89
C GLY A 113 10.93 10.89 -3.61
N GLU A 114 10.02 10.18 -2.95
CA GLU A 114 9.42 10.62 -1.69
C GLU A 114 10.45 10.75 -0.56
N ILE A 115 11.33 9.76 -0.39
CA ILE A 115 12.41 9.82 0.62
C ILE A 115 13.31 11.03 0.38
N THR A 116 13.63 11.34 -0.88
CA THR A 116 14.45 12.50 -1.23
C THR A 116 13.73 13.81 -0.88
N LEU A 117 12.44 13.90 -1.18
CA LEU A 117 11.61 15.05 -0.82
C LEU A 117 11.54 15.23 0.71
N GLN A 118 11.25 14.14 1.44
CA GLN A 118 11.20 14.16 2.90
C GLN A 118 12.53 14.60 3.52
N ARG A 119 13.66 14.09 3.03
CA ARG A 119 14.99 14.51 3.50
C ARG A 119 15.27 15.99 3.26
N ARG A 120 14.88 16.53 2.09
CA ARG A 120 15.00 17.97 1.80
C ARG A 120 14.14 18.81 2.75
N THR A 121 12.90 18.37 2.98
CA THR A 121 12.00 19.05 3.91
C THR A 121 12.55 19.02 5.35
N ILE A 122 13.03 17.87 5.81
CA ILE A 122 13.67 17.74 7.13
C ILE A 122 14.88 18.67 7.23
N GLY A 123 15.76 18.71 6.23
CA GLY A 123 16.90 19.62 6.21
C GLY A 123 16.47 21.10 6.27
N SER A 124 15.43 21.48 5.54
CA SER A 124 14.89 22.85 5.61
C SER A 124 14.29 23.17 6.98
N LEU A 125 13.56 22.25 7.58
CA LEU A 125 12.97 22.43 8.90
C LEU A 125 14.03 22.53 9.99
N LEU A 126 15.07 21.68 9.93
CA LEU A 126 16.20 21.76 10.87
C LEU A 126 16.94 23.09 10.74
N GLY A 127 17.18 23.58 9.52
CA GLY A 127 17.78 24.89 9.31
C GLY A 127 16.95 26.04 9.89
N LYS A 128 15.61 25.96 9.80
CA LYS A 128 14.71 26.94 10.44
C LYS A 128 14.75 26.86 11.96
N ILE A 129 14.85 25.67 12.53
CA ILE A 129 14.99 25.49 13.99
C ILE A 129 16.31 26.10 14.45
N GLU A 130 17.42 25.80 13.77
CA GLU A 130 18.73 26.37 14.07
C GLU A 130 18.72 27.91 13.95
N GLU A 131 18.08 28.46 12.92
CA GLU A 131 17.89 29.90 12.77
C GLU A 131 17.15 30.50 13.97
N LEU A 132 16.04 29.88 14.41
CA LEU A 132 15.27 30.34 15.57
C LEU A 132 16.04 30.23 16.90
N GLU A 133 16.77 29.14 17.09
CA GLU A 133 17.63 28.93 18.28
C GLU A 133 18.77 29.94 18.32
N SER A 134 19.39 30.25 17.17
CA SER A 134 20.44 31.26 17.07
C SER A 134 19.92 32.69 17.27
N ALA A 135 18.68 32.96 16.85
CA ALA A 135 18.04 34.27 17.00
C ALA A 135 17.64 34.56 18.46
N LEU A 136 17.46 33.53 19.29
CA LEU A 136 17.16 33.69 20.72
C LEU A 136 18.10 32.83 21.58
N PRO A 137 19.38 33.24 21.74
CA PRO A 137 20.31 32.54 22.60
C PRO A 137 19.75 32.39 24.01
N GLU A 138 19.94 31.23 24.64
CA GLU A 138 19.41 30.93 25.97
C GLU A 138 19.83 31.99 27.02
N GLU A 139 21.03 32.55 26.86
CA GLU A 139 21.55 33.63 27.69
C GLU A 139 20.79 34.95 27.49
N SER A 140 20.37 35.25 26.26
CA SER A 140 19.53 36.41 25.97
C SER A 140 18.12 36.23 26.53
N ALA A 141 17.54 35.03 26.44
CA ALA A 141 16.26 34.72 27.05
C ALA A 141 16.29 34.87 28.58
N LYS A 142 17.34 34.35 29.24
CA LYS A 142 17.55 34.50 30.69
C LYS A 142 17.74 35.96 31.09
N ARG A 143 18.53 36.73 30.32
CA ARG A 143 18.73 38.17 30.56
C ARG A 143 17.41 38.93 30.46
N LEU A 144 16.63 38.71 29.40
CA LEU A 144 15.33 39.36 29.21
C LEU A 144 14.34 39.03 30.33
N LEU A 145 14.34 37.80 30.85
CA LEU A 145 13.53 37.44 32.00
C LEU A 145 13.97 38.19 33.27
N GLY A 146 15.27 38.24 33.55
CA GLY A 146 15.80 39.00 34.70
C GLY A 146 15.53 40.51 34.59
N GLU A 147 15.66 41.09 33.39
CA GLU A 147 15.29 42.48 33.14
C GLU A 147 13.78 42.71 33.34
N ASN A 148 12.93 41.79 32.89
CA ASN A 148 11.48 41.88 33.09
C ASN A 148 11.10 41.82 34.57
N GLU A 149 11.70 40.90 35.34
CA GLU A 149 11.50 40.81 36.78
C GLU A 149 11.97 42.08 37.51
N SER A 150 13.13 42.62 37.13
CA SER A 150 13.65 43.88 37.66
C SER A 150 12.70 45.05 37.35
N LEU A 151 12.23 45.16 36.11
CA LEU A 151 11.27 46.18 35.70
C LEU A 151 9.94 46.02 36.45
N ALA A 152 9.45 44.80 36.67
CA ALA A 152 8.23 44.54 37.43
C ALA A 152 8.37 44.92 38.92
N LEU A 153 9.56 44.80 39.50
CA LEU A 153 9.87 45.30 40.84
C LEU A 153 9.91 46.83 40.85
N GLN A 154 10.63 47.46 39.92
CA GLN A 154 10.72 48.92 39.81
C GLN A 154 9.34 49.56 39.61
N VAL A 155 8.49 48.98 38.75
CA VAL A 155 7.11 49.45 38.55
C VAL A 155 6.29 49.35 39.83
N ARG A 156 6.48 48.30 40.65
CA ARG A 156 5.78 48.17 41.93
C ARG A 156 6.26 49.20 42.94
N GLU A 157 7.56 49.44 43.02
CA GLU A 157 8.17 50.45 43.88
C GLU A 157 7.68 51.86 43.53
N ILE A 158 7.79 52.26 42.27
CA ILE A 158 7.33 53.57 41.78
C ILE A 158 5.83 53.76 42.06
N LYS A 159 5.01 52.71 41.90
CA LYS A 159 3.58 52.77 42.24
C LYS A 159 3.34 52.97 43.73
N GLN A 160 4.18 52.39 44.60
CA GLN A 160 4.06 52.61 46.04
C GLN A 160 4.49 54.02 46.43
N ASP A 161 5.59 54.51 45.85
CA ASP A 161 6.06 55.87 46.09
C ASP A 161 5.07 56.92 45.62
N LEU A 162 4.47 56.71 44.44
CA LEU A 162 3.40 57.57 43.95
C LEU A 162 2.27 57.66 44.98
N ARG A 163 1.74 56.51 45.45
CA ARG A 163 0.69 56.50 46.49
C ARG A 163 1.11 57.25 47.76
N ASN A 164 2.33 57.00 48.25
CA ASN A 164 2.85 57.67 49.45
C ASN A 164 2.92 59.20 49.26
N THR A 165 3.34 59.67 48.08
CA THR A 165 3.42 61.10 47.77
C THR A 165 2.05 61.74 47.60
N GLU A 166 1.09 61.03 47.01
CA GLU A 166 -0.31 61.46 46.90
C GLU A 166 -0.97 61.60 48.27
N GLU A 167 -0.75 60.64 49.17
CA GLU A 167 -1.23 60.68 50.56
C GLU A 167 -0.64 61.88 51.31
N ARG A 168 0.67 62.12 51.18
CA ARG A 168 1.33 63.29 51.79
C ARG A 168 0.79 64.61 51.22
N LEU A 169 0.56 64.69 49.92
CA LEU A 169 -0.02 65.87 49.29
C LEU A 169 -1.46 66.11 49.76
N ALA A 170 -2.27 65.05 49.91
CA ALA A 170 -3.61 65.13 50.45
C ALA A 170 -3.61 65.63 51.91
N ALA A 171 -2.71 65.11 52.74
CA ALA A 171 -2.54 65.53 54.13
C ALA A 171 -2.09 67.00 54.23
N ALA A 172 -1.12 67.43 53.42
CA ALA A 172 -0.67 68.82 53.38
C ALA A 172 -1.78 69.78 52.95
N ARG A 173 -2.57 69.40 51.93
CA ARG A 173 -3.73 70.18 51.49
C ARG A 173 -4.80 70.26 52.58
N ALA A 174 -5.07 69.17 53.30
CA ALA A 174 -6.02 69.17 54.41
C ALA A 174 -5.53 70.05 55.58
N ASN A 175 -4.23 70.00 55.90
CA ASN A 175 -3.63 70.87 56.92
C ASN A 175 -3.74 72.35 56.54
N ASN A 176 -3.37 72.72 55.30
CA ASN A 176 -3.52 74.11 54.85
C ASN A 176 -4.96 74.60 54.95
N ARG A 177 -5.95 73.81 54.51
CA ARG A 177 -7.36 74.17 54.68
C ARG A 177 -7.74 74.39 56.15
N SER A 178 -7.27 73.52 57.06
CA SER A 178 -7.54 73.68 58.49
C SER A 178 -6.87 74.92 59.08
N LEU A 179 -5.66 75.26 58.63
CA LEU A 179 -4.97 76.49 59.05
C LEU A 179 -5.70 77.72 58.51
N ASP A 180 -6.16 77.70 57.26
CA ASP A 180 -6.93 78.79 56.65
C ASP A 180 -8.25 79.03 57.42
N GLU A 181 -8.97 77.97 57.79
CA GLU A 181 -10.17 78.04 58.62
C GLU A 181 -9.87 78.64 60.01
N ARG A 182 -8.77 78.21 60.64
CA ARG A 182 -8.31 78.72 61.95
C ARG A 182 -7.93 80.21 61.88
N ILE A 183 -7.26 80.63 60.80
CA ILE A 183 -6.90 82.03 60.56
C ILE A 183 -8.17 82.87 60.41
N ALA A 184 -9.13 82.43 59.60
CA ALA A 184 -10.41 83.13 59.44
C ALA A 184 -11.18 83.26 60.77
N GLU A 185 -11.21 82.22 61.60
CA GLU A 185 -11.83 82.27 62.94
C GLU A 185 -11.11 83.27 63.86
N LEU A 186 -9.78 83.29 63.84
CA LEU A 186 -8.98 84.25 64.60
C LEU A 186 -9.18 85.69 64.12
N GLU A 187 -9.24 85.92 62.81
CA GLU A 187 -9.52 87.24 62.22
C GLU A 187 -10.87 87.78 62.67
N VAL A 188 -11.92 86.95 62.68
CA VAL A 188 -13.24 87.33 63.22
C VAL A 188 -13.16 87.67 64.71
N THR A 189 -12.41 86.88 65.49
CA THR A 189 -12.23 87.12 66.94
C THR A 189 -11.49 88.44 67.22
N VAL A 190 -10.47 88.78 66.42
CA VAL A 190 -9.74 90.05 66.54
C VAL A 190 -10.64 91.23 66.16
N LEU A 191 -11.35 91.15 65.03
CA LEU A 191 -12.27 92.20 64.58
C LEU A 191 -13.39 92.47 65.60
N THR A 192 -13.96 91.42 66.18
CA THR A 192 -15.00 91.56 67.22
C THR A 192 -14.44 92.14 68.53
N ARG A 193 -13.22 91.77 68.94
CA ARG A 193 -12.56 92.33 70.13
C ARG A 193 -12.20 93.81 69.97
N ASP A 194 -11.74 94.22 68.80
CA ASP A 194 -11.40 95.62 68.53
C ASP A 194 -12.65 96.50 68.36
N GLY A 195 -13.77 95.93 67.89
CA GLY A 195 -15.08 96.60 67.88
C GLY A 195 -15.66 96.91 69.27
N VAL A 196 -15.29 96.15 70.31
CA VAL A 196 -15.78 96.36 71.70
C VAL A 196 -14.99 97.45 72.46
N LYS A 197 -13.86 97.94 71.92
CA LYS A 197 -13.08 99.04 72.53
C LYS A 197 -13.44 100.43 72.00
N GLY A 198 -14.47 100.54 71.16
CA GLY A 198 -14.87 101.77 70.47
C GLY A 198 -16.16 102.45 70.95
N ASP A 199 -16.79 101.97 72.03
CA ASP A 199 -17.91 102.61 72.74
C ASP A 199 -17.48 103.00 74.16
#